data_AF-A0A497F3F7-F1
#
_entry.id   AF-A0A497F3F7-F1
#
_cell.length_a   1.000
_cell.length_b   1.000
_cell.length_c   1.000
_cell.angle_alpha   90.00
_cell.angle_beta   90.00
_cell.angle_gamma   90.00
#
_symmetry.space_group_name_H-M   'P 1'
#
loop_
_entity.id
_entity.type
_entity.pdbx_description
1 polymer ?
#
loop_
_entity_poly.entity_id
_entity_poly.type
_entity_poly.pdbx_seq_one_letter_code
_entity_poly.pdbx_strand_id
1 'polypeptide(L)'
;MIKRIEDETGAYASTYTLTLTPTIHVLASNDVVGFVESSFTPTLTIIIKYGGGEGSVISIDGLNHQKSDSVTRSNVIVHEDVKYKLYGFYALLGLSLAGLAPSIYFNFFRAGESKKDVWKDLLKPLEDYLVKVKSFSEGGSVVFELENLEDLRKIAEGIGKPILMKSESDFVRIFRVIDGDVIYEYRLEVKEKEET
;
A
#
# COMPACT_ATOMS: atom_id res chain seq x y z
N MET A 1 74.01 -11.75 -25.54
CA MET A 1 73.09 -12.22 -24.48
C MET A 1 72.38 -13.50 -24.90
N ILE A 2 71.62 -13.53 -26.01
CA ILE A 2 70.92 -14.74 -26.51
C ILE A 2 71.87 -15.92 -26.75
N LYS A 3 72.97 -15.70 -27.49
CA LYS A 3 73.99 -16.73 -27.78
C LYS A 3 74.53 -17.43 -26.53
N ARG A 4 74.68 -16.69 -25.43
CA ARG A 4 75.19 -17.23 -24.16
C ARG A 4 74.18 -18.12 -23.44
N ILE A 5 72.88 -17.86 -23.62
CA ILE A 5 71.80 -18.68 -23.07
C ILE A 5 71.63 -19.97 -23.89
N GLU A 6 71.76 -19.90 -25.21
CA GLU A 6 71.74 -21.08 -26.08
C GLU A 6 72.92 -22.02 -25.79
N ASP A 7 74.12 -21.46 -25.62
CA ASP A 7 75.33 -22.22 -25.27
C ASP A 7 75.22 -22.90 -23.88
N GLU A 8 74.52 -22.27 -22.93
CA GLU A 8 74.32 -22.82 -21.57
C GLU A 8 73.16 -23.83 -21.48
N THR A 9 72.13 -23.71 -22.32
CA THR A 9 70.91 -24.54 -22.23
C THR A 9 70.83 -25.63 -23.30
N GLY A 10 71.66 -25.57 -24.34
CA GLY A 10 71.66 -26.50 -25.48
C GLY A 10 70.39 -26.43 -26.34
N ALA A 11 69.47 -25.51 -26.03
CA ALA A 11 68.20 -25.34 -26.70
C ALA A 11 68.27 -24.19 -27.70
N TYR A 12 68.01 -24.49 -28.97
CA TYR A 12 67.94 -23.52 -30.05
C TYR A 12 66.48 -23.20 -30.35
N ALA A 13 66.13 -21.92 -30.40
CA ALA A 13 64.81 -21.48 -30.81
C ALA A 13 64.90 -20.66 -32.10
N SER A 14 64.05 -20.97 -33.07
CA SER A 14 63.98 -20.21 -34.32
C SER A 14 63.30 -18.84 -34.14
N THR A 15 62.66 -18.59 -33.00
CA THR A 15 61.95 -17.34 -32.69
C THR A 15 62.16 -16.95 -31.23
N TYR A 16 62.62 -15.71 -31.02
CA TYR A 16 62.71 -15.08 -29.70
C TYR A 16 61.73 -13.92 -29.62
N THR A 17 61.01 -13.81 -28.50
CA THR A 17 60.10 -12.70 -28.23
C THR A 17 60.55 -11.98 -26.97
N LEU A 18 60.80 -10.69 -27.08
CA LEU A 18 61.11 -9.80 -25.97
C LEU A 18 59.95 -8.84 -25.78
N THR A 19 59.35 -8.86 -24.59
CA THR A 19 58.25 -7.95 -24.22
C THR A 19 58.76 -6.95 -23.20
N LEU A 20 58.56 -5.66 -23.48
CA LEU A 20 58.91 -4.55 -22.62
C LEU A 20 57.62 -3.83 -22.20
N THR A 21 57.37 -3.78 -20.89
CA THR A 21 56.16 -3.21 -20.31
C THR A 21 56.54 -2.10 -19.31
N PRO A 22 56.99 -0.93 -19.77
CA PRO A 22 57.31 0.18 -18.87
C PRO A 22 56.05 0.76 -18.23
N THR A 23 56.13 1.12 -16.95
CA THR A 23 55.08 1.90 -16.27
C THR A 23 55.50 3.36 -16.26
N ILE A 24 54.75 4.21 -16.97
CA ILE A 24 54.98 5.64 -17.05
C ILE A 24 53.99 6.33 -16.11
N HIS A 25 54.51 7.07 -15.15
CA HIS A 25 53.73 7.94 -14.27
C HIS A 25 53.74 9.36 -14.84
N VAL A 26 52.56 9.93 -15.05
CA VAL A 26 52.36 11.26 -15.60
C VAL A 26 51.68 12.13 -14.55
N LEU A 27 52.34 13.22 -14.19
CA LEU A 27 51.77 14.26 -13.33
C LEU A 27 51.56 15.51 -14.19
N ALA A 28 50.31 15.90 -14.40
CA ALA A 28 49.95 17.10 -15.12
C ALA A 28 49.37 18.13 -14.16
N SER A 29 49.76 19.40 -14.30
CA SER A 29 49.18 20.50 -13.53
C SER A 29 48.14 21.22 -14.38
N ASN A 30 46.94 21.44 -13.83
CA ASN A 30 45.88 22.21 -14.46
C ASN A 30 45.39 23.30 -13.51
N ASP A 31 45.30 24.55 -13.99
CA ASP A 31 44.89 25.71 -13.18
C ASP A 31 43.46 25.58 -12.61
N VAL A 32 42.61 24.73 -13.20
CA VAL A 32 41.19 24.58 -12.87
C VAL A 32 40.92 23.41 -11.92
N VAL A 33 41.73 22.35 -11.95
CA VAL A 33 41.46 21.07 -11.25
C VAL A 33 42.63 20.64 -10.34
N GLY A 34 43.76 21.34 -10.38
CA GLY A 34 44.96 21.00 -9.62
C GLY A 34 45.83 19.96 -10.33
N PHE A 35 46.54 19.13 -9.56
CA PHE A 35 47.36 18.05 -10.09
C PHE A 35 46.50 16.87 -10.53
N VAL A 36 46.71 16.43 -11.77
CA VAL A 36 46.12 15.22 -12.34
C VAL A 36 47.22 14.19 -12.46
N GLU A 37 47.11 13.12 -11.68
CA GLU A 37 48.00 11.97 -11.74
C GLU A 37 47.38 10.90 -12.66
N SER A 38 48.17 10.39 -13.60
CA SER A 38 47.75 9.30 -14.49
C SER A 38 48.91 8.32 -14.69
N SER A 39 48.59 7.04 -14.85
CA SER A 39 49.55 6.01 -15.21
C SER A 39 49.27 5.47 -16.61
N PHE A 40 50.34 5.15 -17.32
CA PHE A 40 50.31 4.63 -18.68
C PHE A 40 51.34 3.53 -18.85
N THR A 41 50.89 2.36 -19.28
CA THR A 41 51.73 1.16 -19.38
C THR A 41 51.71 0.62 -20.80
N PRO A 42 52.45 1.24 -21.74
CA PRO A 42 52.54 0.74 -23.11
C PRO A 42 53.28 -0.60 -23.14
N THR A 43 52.98 -1.47 -24.11
CA THR A 43 53.66 -2.76 -24.28
C THR A 43 54.37 -2.77 -25.62
N LEU A 44 55.68 -2.95 -25.61
CA LEU A 44 56.51 -3.06 -26.80
C LEU A 44 56.97 -4.50 -26.97
N THR A 45 56.79 -5.05 -28.17
CA THR A 45 57.15 -6.44 -28.48
C THR A 45 58.18 -6.47 -29.59
N ILE A 46 59.33 -7.07 -29.32
CA ILE A 46 60.40 -7.30 -30.28
C ILE A 46 60.45 -8.80 -30.57
N ILE A 47 60.20 -9.16 -31.83
CA ILE A 47 60.25 -10.54 -32.30
C ILE A 47 61.46 -10.70 -33.21
N ILE A 48 62.32 -11.66 -32.89
CA ILE A 48 63.51 -11.99 -33.67
C ILE A 48 63.32 -13.40 -34.21
N LYS A 49 63.24 -13.55 -35.54
CA LYS A 49 63.09 -14.84 -36.22
C LYS A 49 64.37 -15.16 -37.01
N TYR A 50 64.86 -16.38 -36.87
CA TYR A 50 66.04 -16.88 -37.57
C TYR A 50 65.66 -18.04 -38.51
N GLY A 51 66.13 -17.99 -39.76
CA GLY A 51 66.07 -19.13 -40.69
C GLY A 51 64.74 -19.40 -41.41
N GLY A 52 63.86 -18.39 -41.55
CA GLY A 52 62.62 -18.51 -42.34
C GLY A 52 62.85 -18.34 -43.86
N GLY A 53 61.82 -18.57 -44.67
CA GLY A 53 61.87 -18.41 -46.14
C GLY A 53 62.20 -16.99 -46.63
N GLU A 54 62.08 -15.99 -45.75
CA GLU A 54 62.44 -14.58 -45.99
C GLU A 54 63.80 -14.19 -45.37
N GLY A 55 64.55 -15.15 -44.81
CA GLY A 55 65.79 -14.91 -44.06
C GLY A 55 65.55 -14.59 -42.58
N SER A 56 66.55 -13.98 -41.93
CA SER A 56 66.45 -13.56 -40.53
C SER A 56 65.78 -12.20 -40.43
N VAL A 57 64.68 -12.11 -39.67
CA VAL A 57 63.83 -10.90 -39.59
C VAL A 57 63.71 -10.43 -38.14
N ILE A 58 63.84 -9.13 -37.93
CA ILE A 58 63.56 -8.46 -36.66
C ILE A 58 62.31 -7.60 -36.86
N SER A 59 61.26 -7.86 -36.09
CA SER A 59 60.01 -7.11 -36.11
C SER A 59 59.80 -6.44 -34.77
N ILE A 60 59.43 -5.16 -34.78
CA ILE A 60 59.13 -4.37 -33.59
C ILE A 60 57.69 -3.89 -33.71
N ASP A 61 56.87 -4.24 -32.73
CA ASP A 61 55.46 -3.86 -32.65
C ASP A 61 55.20 -3.07 -31.35
N GLY A 62 54.15 -2.25 -31.36
CA GLY A 62 53.81 -1.36 -30.24
C GLY A 62 54.72 -0.14 -30.12
N LEU A 63 55.08 0.50 -31.24
CA LEU A 63 55.90 1.73 -31.22
C LEU A 63 55.09 3.00 -30.94
N ASN A 64 53.79 2.99 -31.25
CA ASN A 64 52.91 4.15 -31.04
C ASN A 64 51.76 3.76 -30.11
N HIS A 65 51.59 4.51 -29.03
CA HIS A 65 50.51 4.31 -28.09
C HIS A 65 49.95 5.66 -27.63
N GLN A 66 48.63 5.77 -27.58
CA GLN A 66 47.92 6.96 -27.13
C GLN A 66 46.87 6.57 -26.09
N LYS A 67 46.81 7.33 -24.98
CA LYS A 67 45.75 7.23 -23.98
C LYS A 67 45.07 8.59 -23.88
N SER A 68 43.81 8.67 -24.30
CA SER A 68 42.95 9.84 -24.15
C SER A 68 42.08 9.66 -22.91
N ASP A 69 42.16 10.58 -21.97
CA ASP A 69 41.37 10.56 -20.74
C ASP A 69 40.72 11.94 -20.53
N SER A 70 39.55 11.98 -19.89
CA SER A 70 38.75 13.21 -19.71
C SER A 70 38.75 13.66 -18.26
N VAL A 71 39.18 14.90 -18.01
CA VAL A 71 39.16 15.50 -16.67
C VAL A 71 37.74 16.02 -16.38
N THR A 72 36.99 15.35 -15.51
CA THR A 72 35.62 15.73 -15.14
C THR A 72 35.58 16.35 -13.74
N ARG A 73 35.14 17.61 -13.63
CA ARG A 73 34.96 18.30 -12.35
C ARG A 73 33.50 18.20 -11.88
N SER A 74 33.26 17.50 -10.77
CA SER A 74 31.95 17.52 -10.10
C SER A 74 31.92 18.68 -9.10
N ASN A 75 31.15 19.73 -9.41
CA ASN A 75 30.87 20.80 -8.45
C ASN A 75 29.57 20.47 -7.70
N VAL A 76 29.69 20.12 -6.42
CA VAL A 76 28.53 19.98 -5.54
C VAL A 76 28.16 21.36 -5.01
N ILE A 77 27.15 21.99 -5.61
CA ILE A 77 26.63 23.29 -5.15
C ILE A 77 25.64 23.04 -4.02
N VAL A 78 26.10 23.16 -2.77
CA VAL A 78 25.25 23.04 -1.58
C VAL A 78 24.45 24.32 -1.41
N HIS A 79 23.13 24.24 -1.62
CA HIS A 79 22.22 25.36 -1.40
C HIS A 79 21.72 25.34 0.05
N GLU A 80 22.36 26.10 0.92
CA GLU A 80 21.98 26.16 2.35
C GLU A 80 20.57 26.73 2.56
N ASP A 81 20.11 27.62 1.68
CA ASP A 81 18.75 28.17 1.69
C ASP A 81 17.66 27.10 1.60
N VAL A 82 17.95 25.98 0.93
CA VAL A 82 17.01 24.86 0.81
C VAL A 82 16.86 24.14 2.15
N LYS A 83 17.92 24.10 2.98
CA LYS A 83 17.86 23.50 4.32
C LYS A 83 16.92 24.30 5.21
N TYR A 84 17.05 25.63 5.23
CA TYR A 84 16.18 26.49 6.04
C TYR A 84 14.71 26.42 5.60
N LYS A 85 14.45 26.38 4.29
CA LYS A 85 13.09 26.16 3.76
C LYS A 85 12.52 24.80 4.15
N LEU A 86 13.35 23.76 4.12
CA LEU A 86 12.96 22.40 4.52
C LEU A 86 12.63 22.32 6.02
N TYR A 87 13.44 22.92 6.88
CA TYR A 87 13.14 23.00 8.32
C TYR A 87 11.86 23.80 8.59
N GLY A 88 11.64 24.90 7.88
CA GLY A 88 10.40 25.67 7.96
C GLY A 88 9.17 24.84 7.57
N PHE A 89 9.28 24.03 6.52
CA PHE A 89 8.21 23.13 6.09
C PHE A 89 7.93 22.05 7.14
N TYR A 90 8.96 21.43 7.72
CA TYR A 90 8.79 20.45 8.79
C TYR A 90 8.16 21.06 10.06
N ALA A 91 8.51 22.29 10.42
CA ALA A 91 7.88 23.00 11.53
C ALA A 91 6.40 23.24 11.28
N LEU A 92 6.04 23.70 10.07
CA LEU A 92 4.63 23.91 9.67
C LEU A 92 3.82 22.61 9.66
N LEU A 93 4.39 21.53 9.13
CA LEU A 93 3.75 20.21 9.16
C LEU A 93 3.54 19.72 10.59
N GLY A 94 4.54 19.86 11.46
CA GLY A 94 4.43 19.49 12.87
C GLY A 94 3.32 20.25 13.58
N LEU A 95 3.24 21.58 13.37
CA LEU A 95 2.18 22.42 13.93
C LEU A 95 0.80 22.07 13.37
N SER A 96 0.70 21.78 12.08
CA SER A 96 -0.57 21.38 11.44
C SER A 96 -1.08 20.06 12.01
N LEU A 97 -0.22 19.04 12.14
CA LEU A 97 -0.58 17.75 12.72
C LEU A 97 -0.96 17.88 14.21
N ALA A 98 -0.22 18.69 14.97
CA ALA A 98 -0.56 18.98 16.36
C ALA A 98 -1.91 19.70 16.49
N GLY A 99 -2.22 20.62 15.56
CA GLY A 99 -3.52 21.30 15.50
C GLY A 99 -4.69 20.40 15.11
N LEU A 100 -4.43 19.31 14.37
CA LEU A 100 -5.43 18.30 14.02
C LEU A 100 -5.67 17.29 15.15
N ALA A 101 -4.70 17.07 16.04
CA ALA A 101 -4.82 16.10 17.14
C ALA A 101 -6.06 16.30 18.04
N PRO A 102 -6.44 17.53 18.45
CA PRO A 102 -7.67 17.77 19.21
C PRO A 102 -8.94 17.42 18.44
N SER A 103 -8.97 17.68 17.13
CA SER A 103 -10.13 17.37 16.28
C SER A 103 -10.34 15.87 16.14
N ILE A 104 -9.26 15.11 15.97
CA ILE A 104 -9.29 13.65 15.92
C ILE A 104 -9.67 13.10 17.28
N TYR A 105 -9.04 13.58 18.36
CA TYR A 105 -9.35 13.15 19.73
C TYR A 105 -10.83 13.39 20.07
N PHE A 106 -11.34 14.58 19.79
CA PHE A 106 -12.74 14.91 20.04
C PHE A 106 -13.69 14.08 19.16
N ASN A 107 -13.40 13.89 17.88
CA ASN A 107 -14.25 13.08 17.01
C ASN A 107 -14.26 11.60 17.44
N PHE A 108 -13.10 11.01 17.74
CA PHE A 108 -12.98 9.59 18.06
C PHE A 108 -13.50 9.25 19.47
N PHE A 109 -13.20 10.08 20.48
CA PHE A 109 -13.66 9.83 21.85
C PHE A 109 -15.10 10.27 22.10
N ARG A 110 -15.62 11.26 21.34
CA ARG A 110 -17.01 11.72 21.47
C ARG A 110 -17.98 11.00 20.53
N ALA A 111 -17.50 10.38 19.44
CA ALA A 111 -18.31 9.44 18.64
C ALA A 111 -18.72 8.17 19.42
N GLY A 112 -18.09 7.90 20.57
CA GLY A 112 -18.51 6.88 21.53
C GLY A 112 -19.72 7.27 22.39
N GLU A 113 -20.08 8.56 22.47
CA GLU A 113 -21.32 9.00 23.12
C GLU A 113 -22.50 8.85 22.16
N SER A 114 -22.87 7.60 21.97
CA SER A 114 -24.19 7.13 21.61
C SER A 114 -24.90 7.85 20.46
N LYS A 115 -25.03 7.14 19.34
CA LYS A 115 -26.29 7.14 18.59
C LYS A 115 -27.40 6.56 19.49
N LYS A 116 -27.70 7.19 20.63
CA LYS A 116 -28.92 6.89 21.39
C LYS A 116 -30.04 7.45 20.56
N ASP A 117 -30.77 6.54 19.94
CA ASP A 117 -32.23 6.61 19.90
C ASP A 117 -32.84 7.91 19.33
N VAL A 118 -32.16 8.59 18.39
CA VAL A 118 -32.77 9.67 17.59
C VAL A 118 -34.08 9.18 16.96
N TRP A 119 -34.13 7.91 16.57
CA TRP A 119 -35.34 7.24 16.10
C TRP A 119 -36.43 7.12 17.16
N LYS A 120 -36.10 6.85 18.43
CA LYS A 120 -37.12 6.78 19.49
C LYS A 120 -37.69 8.15 19.79
N ASP A 121 -36.88 9.22 19.79
CA ASP A 121 -37.37 10.58 20.00
C ASP A 121 -38.27 11.06 18.85
N LEU A 122 -38.00 10.62 17.62
CA LEU A 122 -38.87 10.90 16.46
C LEU A 122 -40.16 10.07 16.46
N LEU A 123 -40.12 8.85 17.01
CA LEU A 123 -41.28 7.96 17.09
C LEU A 123 -42.15 8.21 18.33
N LYS A 124 -41.62 8.84 19.38
CA LYS A 124 -42.32 9.14 20.64
C LYS A 124 -43.64 9.89 20.46
N PRO A 125 -43.75 10.92 19.59
CA PRO A 125 -45.02 11.60 19.34
C PRO A 125 -46.03 10.73 18.58
N LEU A 126 -45.57 9.67 17.92
CA LEU A 126 -46.37 8.77 17.09
C LEU A 126 -46.67 7.45 17.79
N GLU A 127 -46.03 7.16 18.94
CA GLU A 127 -46.13 5.89 19.67
C GLU A 127 -47.58 5.51 19.99
N ASP A 128 -48.44 6.49 20.27
CA ASP A 128 -49.85 6.24 20.56
C ASP A 128 -50.66 5.78 19.34
N TYR A 129 -50.24 6.20 18.14
CA TYR A 129 -50.89 5.90 16.85
C TYR A 129 -50.24 4.73 16.10
N LEU A 130 -49.05 4.30 16.52
CA LEU A 130 -48.32 3.22 15.89
C LEU A 130 -48.83 1.88 16.42
N VAL A 131 -49.32 1.05 15.51
CA VAL A 131 -49.66 -0.35 15.78
C VAL A 131 -48.56 -1.25 15.24
N LYS A 132 -48.02 -2.13 16.09
CA LYS A 132 -46.99 -3.09 15.68
C LYS A 132 -47.63 -4.32 15.05
N VAL A 133 -47.32 -4.53 13.78
CA VAL A 133 -47.72 -5.71 13.01
C VAL A 133 -46.52 -6.64 12.84
N LYS A 134 -46.72 -7.94 12.99
CA LYS A 134 -45.67 -8.95 12.77
C LYS A 134 -45.32 -9.11 11.30
N SER A 135 -46.29 -8.92 10.40
CA SER A 135 -46.09 -8.97 8.96
C SER A 135 -47.17 -8.16 8.21
N PHE A 136 -46.82 -7.65 7.04
CA PHE A 136 -47.77 -7.10 6.08
C PHE A 136 -48.21 -8.23 5.14
N SER A 137 -49.51 -8.43 4.97
CA SER A 137 -50.01 -9.45 4.04
C SER A 137 -50.07 -8.91 2.61
N GLU A 138 -49.48 -9.66 1.68
CA GLU A 138 -49.56 -9.41 0.24
C GLU A 138 -50.57 -10.39 -0.38
N GLY A 139 -51.86 -10.03 -0.41
CA GLY A 139 -52.90 -10.85 -1.05
C GLY A 139 -54.33 -10.48 -0.65
N GLY A 140 -55.30 -10.79 -1.53
CA GLY A 140 -56.66 -10.20 -1.62
C GLY A 140 -57.62 -10.27 -0.42
N SER A 141 -57.18 -10.75 0.74
CA SER A 141 -57.80 -10.42 2.04
C SER A 141 -56.66 -10.11 3.00
N VAL A 142 -56.60 -8.85 3.45
CA VAL A 142 -55.44 -8.31 4.16
C VAL A 142 -55.54 -8.72 5.62
N VAL A 143 -54.90 -9.82 6.00
CA VAL A 143 -54.78 -10.23 7.40
C VAL A 143 -53.53 -9.58 8.00
N PHE A 144 -53.72 -8.79 9.06
CA PHE A 144 -52.64 -8.20 9.85
C PHE A 144 -52.53 -8.94 11.18
N GLU A 145 -51.44 -9.68 11.35
CA GLU A 145 -51.13 -10.30 12.64
C GLU A 145 -50.45 -9.27 13.56
N LEU A 146 -51.08 -8.98 14.70
CA LEU A 146 -50.63 -8.00 15.68
C LEU A 146 -49.73 -8.64 16.74
N GLU A 147 -48.85 -7.83 17.32
CA GLU A 147 -47.98 -8.28 18.42
C GLU A 147 -48.68 -8.24 19.79
N ASN A 148 -49.65 -7.34 20.00
CA ASN A 148 -50.28 -7.11 21.29
C ASN A 148 -51.82 -7.00 21.19
N LEU A 149 -52.51 -7.46 22.24
CA LEU A 149 -53.96 -7.29 22.38
C LEU A 149 -54.38 -5.82 22.51
N GLU A 150 -53.51 -4.99 23.11
CA GLU A 150 -53.78 -3.55 23.30
C GLU A 150 -53.87 -2.79 21.97
N ASP A 151 -53.02 -3.16 21.01
CA ASP A 151 -53.08 -2.60 19.67
C ASP A 151 -54.36 -3.02 18.94
N LEU A 152 -54.83 -4.26 19.17
CA LEU A 152 -56.13 -4.73 18.65
C LEU A 152 -57.29 -3.93 19.27
N ARG A 153 -57.21 -3.60 20.57
CA ARG A 153 -58.20 -2.77 21.27
C ARG A 153 -58.27 -1.36 20.70
N LYS A 154 -57.13 -0.71 20.47
CA LYS A 154 -57.05 0.62 19.84
C LYS A 154 -57.71 0.62 18.46
N ILE A 155 -57.45 -0.42 17.66
CA ILE A 155 -58.08 -0.59 16.33
C ILE A 155 -59.59 -0.80 16.46
N ALA A 156 -60.03 -1.66 17.38
CA ALA A 156 -61.44 -1.92 17.63
C ALA A 156 -62.21 -0.65 18.05
N GLU A 157 -61.62 0.15 18.95
CA GLU A 157 -62.17 1.43 19.40
C GLU A 157 -62.17 2.48 18.28
N GLY A 158 -61.10 2.55 17.48
CA GLY A 158 -61.00 3.47 16.35
C GLY A 158 -61.99 3.17 15.23
N ILE A 159 -62.25 1.88 14.94
CA ILE A 159 -63.19 1.44 13.90
C ILE A 159 -64.63 1.33 14.45
N GLY A 160 -64.81 1.32 15.78
CA GLY A 160 -66.10 1.15 16.44
C GLY A 160 -66.69 -0.25 16.29
N LYS A 161 -65.84 -1.28 16.14
CA LYS A 161 -66.25 -2.67 15.92
C LYS A 161 -65.88 -3.57 17.10
N PRO A 162 -66.71 -4.58 17.42
CA PRO A 162 -66.42 -5.49 18.53
C PRO A 162 -65.23 -6.42 18.22
N ILE A 163 -64.47 -6.76 19.25
CA ILE A 163 -63.43 -7.79 19.17
C ILE A 163 -64.09 -9.17 19.26
N LEU A 164 -63.90 -9.99 18.24
CA LEU A 164 -64.37 -11.37 18.20
C LEU A 164 -63.31 -12.28 18.82
N MET A 165 -63.72 -13.19 19.69
CA MET A 165 -62.82 -14.18 20.30
C MET A 165 -63.22 -15.59 19.87
N LYS A 166 -62.25 -16.37 19.41
CA LYS A 166 -62.39 -17.80 19.11
C LYS A 166 -61.37 -18.59 19.93
N SER A 167 -61.83 -19.61 20.62
CA SER A 167 -60.97 -20.62 21.24
C SER A 167 -60.67 -21.69 20.19
N GLU A 168 -59.39 -21.84 19.81
CA GLU A 168 -58.96 -22.88 18.87
C GLU A 168 -58.54 -24.16 19.62
N SER A 169 -58.01 -24.01 20.83
CA SER A 169 -57.65 -25.09 21.74
C SER A 169 -57.63 -24.55 23.18
N ASP A 170 -57.43 -25.41 24.19
CA ASP A 170 -57.38 -24.98 25.60
C ASP A 170 -56.28 -23.93 25.88
N PHE A 171 -55.24 -23.91 25.03
CA PHE A 171 -54.06 -23.06 25.17
C PHE A 171 -53.94 -21.95 24.12
N VAL A 172 -54.83 -21.92 23.11
CA VAL A 172 -54.75 -20.96 22.00
C VAL A 172 -56.05 -20.19 21.89
N ARG A 173 -55.97 -18.87 22.12
CA ARG A 173 -57.07 -17.93 21.92
C ARG A 173 -56.74 -16.99 20.78
N ILE A 174 -57.64 -16.90 19.81
CA ILE A 174 -57.53 -16.01 18.65
C ILE A 174 -58.52 -14.86 18.86
N PHE A 175 -58.01 -13.63 18.79
CA PHE A 175 -58.79 -12.41 18.85
C PHE A 175 -58.76 -11.74 17.48
N ARG A 176 -59.92 -11.30 16.97
CA ARG A 176 -60.04 -10.76 15.61
C ARG A 176 -60.97 -9.55 15.55
N VAL A 177 -60.59 -8.56 14.76
CA VAL A 177 -61.43 -7.42 14.36
C VAL A 177 -61.55 -7.44 12.84
N ILE A 178 -62.78 -7.35 12.32
CA ILE A 178 -63.06 -7.45 10.88
C ILE A 178 -63.47 -6.07 10.36
N ASP A 179 -62.67 -5.51 9.47
CA ASP A 179 -62.97 -4.27 8.78
C ASP A 179 -63.08 -4.44 7.26
N GLY A 180 -64.26 -4.87 6.80
CA GLY A 180 -64.50 -5.15 5.39
C GLY A 180 -63.61 -6.31 4.92
N ASP A 181 -62.69 -6.01 4.00
CA ASP A 181 -61.73 -6.97 3.44
C ASP A 181 -60.42 -7.07 4.26
N VAL A 182 -60.31 -6.30 5.36
CA VAL A 182 -59.16 -6.28 6.26
C VAL A 182 -59.49 -7.01 7.56
N ILE A 183 -58.59 -7.88 7.99
CA ILE A 183 -58.74 -8.69 9.20
C ILE A 183 -57.55 -8.42 10.11
N TYR A 184 -57.77 -7.88 11.30
CA TYR A 184 -56.74 -7.74 12.32
C TYR A 184 -56.83 -8.91 13.29
N GLU A 185 -55.72 -9.62 13.51
CA GLU A 185 -55.68 -10.83 14.32
C GLU A 185 -54.58 -10.77 15.38
N TYR A 186 -54.90 -11.19 16.60
CA TYR A 186 -53.94 -11.43 17.66
C TYR A 186 -54.09 -12.86 18.18
N ARG A 187 -53.00 -13.63 18.15
CA ARG A 187 -52.94 -15.01 18.64
C ARG A 187 -52.26 -15.03 20.00
N LEU A 188 -53.00 -15.42 21.03
CA LEU A 188 -52.49 -15.64 22.37
C LEU A 188 -52.25 -17.14 22.59
N GLU A 189 -51.00 -17.51 22.79
CA GLU A 189 -50.60 -18.85 23.22
C GLU A 189 -50.30 -18.80 24.74
N VAL A 190 -51.18 -19.41 25.53
CA VAL A 190 -50.99 -19.53 26.97
C VAL A 190 -50.15 -20.77 27.22
N LYS A 191 -48.85 -20.60 27.48
CA LYS A 191 -48.00 -21.68 27.98
C LYS A 191 -48.32 -21.92 29.46
N GLU A 192 -48.61 -23.17 29.79
CA GLU A 192 -48.81 -23.63 31.16
C GLU A 192 -47.56 -23.26 31.99
N LYS A 193 -47.77 -22.56 33.11
CA LYS A 193 -46.67 -22.30 34.06
C LYS A 193 -46.32 -23.63 34.70
N GLU A 194 -45.17 -24.20 34.37
CA GLU A 194 -44.52 -25.15 35.26
C GLU A 194 -44.10 -24.38 36.52
N GLU A 195 -44.85 -24.56 37.61
CA GLU A 195 -44.40 -24.20 38.95
C GLU A 195 -43.36 -25.23 39.41
N THR A 196 -42.12 -24.79 39.65
CA THR A 196 -41.20 -25.48 40.57
C THR A 196 -40.24 -24.49 41.21
#